data_AF-A0A6L3MJ80-F1
#
_entry.id   AF-A0A6L3MJ80-F1
#
_cell.length_a   1.000
_cell.length_b   1.000
_cell.length_c   1.000
_cell.angle_alpha   90.00
_cell.angle_beta   90.00
_cell.angle_gamma   90.00
#
_symmetry.space_group_name_H-M   'P 1'
#
loop_
_entity.id
_entity.type
_entity.pdbx_description
1 polymer ?
#
loop_
_entity_poly.entity_id
_entity_poly.type
_entity_poly.pdbx_seq_one_letter_code
_entity_poly.pdbx_strand_id
1 'polypeptide(L)' 'AYGTELFGPLLLTEEILKTPLQYQNYELVLPTVSGLGIELDLNKIDNLRRQ' A
#
# COMPACT_ATOMS: atom_id res chain seq x y z
N ALA A 1 -18.74 -10.92 13.03
CA ALA A 1 -18.01 -9.71 12.62
C ALA A 1 -17.84 -9.75 11.11
N TYR A 2 -18.04 -8.63 10.43
CA TYR A 2 -17.86 -8.52 8.98
C TYR A 2 -16.44 -7.97 8.76
N GLY A 3 -15.62 -8.65 7.94
CA GLY A 3 -14.20 -8.34 7.73
C GLY A 3 -13.97 -7.06 6.90
N THR A 4 -12.90 -7.03 6.11
CA THR A 4 -12.58 -5.87 5.24
C THR A 4 -12.25 -6.31 3.83
N GLU A 5 -12.31 -5.35 2.89
CA GLU A 5 -11.99 -5.55 1.47
C GLU A 5 -10.75 -4.73 1.05
N LEU A 6 -9.79 -4.55 1.97
CA LEU A 6 -8.59 -3.75 1.76
C LEU A 6 -7.50 -4.49 0.96
N PHE A 7 -7.85 -5.12 -0.15
CA PHE A 7 -6.92 -5.87 -1.02
C PHE A 7 -6.53 -5.09 -2.29
N GLY A 8 -6.97 -3.84 -2.43
CA GLY A 8 -6.69 -2.99 -3.60
C GLY A 8 -5.22 -2.98 -4.05
N PRO A 9 -4.23 -2.81 -3.14
CA PRO A 9 -2.81 -2.87 -3.50
C PRO A 9 -2.39 -4.19 -4.16
N LEU A 10 -2.97 -5.32 -3.76
CA LEU A 10 -2.66 -6.64 -4.32
C LEU A 10 -3.15 -6.81 -5.77
N LEU A 11 -3.99 -5.89 -6.26
CA LEU A 11 -4.47 -5.90 -7.65
C LEU A 11 -3.54 -5.14 -8.60
N LEU A 12 -2.60 -4.35 -8.08
CA LEU A 12 -1.71 -3.50 -8.87
C LEU A 12 -0.42 -4.25 -9.23
N THR A 13 0.05 -4.06 -10.46
CA THR A 13 1.34 -4.62 -10.91
C THR A 13 2.53 -3.78 -10.46
N GLU A 14 2.29 -2.51 -10.12
CA GLU A 14 3.30 -1.55 -9.66
C GLU A 14 2.81 -0.84 -8.39
N GLU A 15 3.75 -0.54 -7.49
CA GLU A 15 3.48 0.01 -6.15
C GLU A 15 4.10 1.41 -6.04
N ILE A 16 3.37 2.40 -5.52
CA ILE A 16 3.86 3.79 -5.36
C ILE A 16 4.47 4.07 -3.98
N LEU A 17 4.47 3.08 -3.08
CA LEU A 17 5.09 3.16 -1.76
C LEU A 17 6.55 2.71 -1.80
N LYS A 18 7.37 3.26 -0.90
CA LYS A 18 8.74 2.79 -0.67
C LYS A 18 8.74 1.42 0.00
N THR A 19 7.83 1.21 0.94
CA THR A 19 7.62 -0.07 1.63
C THR A 19 6.18 -0.52 1.39
N PRO A 20 5.96 -1.65 0.70
CA PRO A 20 4.62 -2.18 0.48
C PRO A 20 3.90 -2.52 1.79
N LEU A 21 2.57 -2.47 1.77
CA LEU A 21 1.75 -2.95 2.87
C LEU A 21 1.95 -4.46 3.06
N GLN A 22 1.98 -4.90 4.32
CA GLN A 22 2.21 -6.30 4.66
C GLN A 22 0.88 -7.05 4.77
N TYR A 23 0.69 -8.03 3.89
CA TYR A 23 -0.42 -8.98 3.96
C TYR A 23 0.12 -10.34 4.37
N GLN A 24 -0.39 -10.89 5.47
CA GLN A 24 -0.02 -12.21 5.95
C GLN A 24 -1.19 -12.86 6.66
N ASN A 25 -1.26 -14.19 6.66
CA ASN A 25 -2.31 -14.94 7.37
C ASN A 25 -3.74 -14.48 7.03
N TYR A 26 -3.98 -14.09 5.78
CA TYR A 26 -5.26 -13.55 5.29
C TYR A 26 -5.68 -12.21 5.92
N GLU A 27 -4.72 -11.45 6.48
CA GLU A 27 -4.95 -10.17 7.14
C GLU A 27 -3.99 -9.08 6.60
N LEU A 28 -4.41 -7.82 6.72
CA LEU A 28 -3.57 -6.65 6.54
C LEU A 28 -2.91 -6.28 7.87
N VAL A 29 -1.59 -6.26 7.92
CA VAL A 29 -0.83 -5.81 9.09
C VAL A 29 -0.80 -4.29 9.11
N LEU A 30 -1.37 -3.69 10.16
CA LEU A 30 -1.38 -2.25 10.32
C LEU A 30 0.01 -1.71 10.72
N PRO A 31 0.52 -0.67 10.04
CA PRO A 31 1.72 0.04 10.49
C PRO A 31 1.55 0.62 11.90
N THR A 32 2.61 0.57 12.71
CA THR A 32 2.60 1.06 14.11
C THR A 32 3.30 2.40 14.29
N VAL A 33 3.78 3.01 13.20
CA VAL A 33 4.45 4.32 13.24
C VAL A 33 3.43 5.45 13.05
N SER A 34 3.86 6.69 13.30
CA SER A 34 2.98 7.85 13.23
C SER A 34 2.41 8.11 11.83
N GLY A 35 1.24 8.75 11.78
CA GLY A 35 0.53 9.05 10.54
C GLY A 35 -0.12 7.79 9.96
N LEU A 36 -0.13 7.67 8.62
CA LEU A 36 -0.60 6.47 7.94
C LEU A 36 0.40 5.31 7.98
N GLY A 37 1.63 5.58 8.46
CA GLY A 37 2.74 4.63 8.51
C GLY A 37 3.18 4.06 7.16
N ILE A 38 3.07 4.89 6.12
CA ILE A 38 3.56 4.64 4.77
C ILE A 38 4.39 5.82 4.28
N GLU A 39 5.26 5.58 3.30
CA GLU A 39 6.05 6.61 2.64
C GLU A 39 5.95 6.45 1.12
N LEU A 40 5.72 7.56 0.42
CA LEU A 40 5.60 7.57 -1.04
C LEU A 40 6.98 7.50 -1.71
N ASP A 41 7.05 6.77 -2.81
CA ASP A 41 8.14 6.79 -3.75
C ASP A 41 7.82 7.79 -4.88
N LEU A 42 8.36 9.01 -4.76
CA LEU A 42 8.07 10.10 -5.69
C LEU A 42 8.55 9.79 -7.12
N ASN A 43 9.64 9.02 -7.28
CA ASN A 43 10.13 8.67 -8.61
C ASN A 43 9.11 7.79 -9.35
N LYS A 44 8.47 6.85 -8.63
CA LYS A 44 7.42 6.00 -9.21
C LYS A 44 6.15 6.79 -9.52
N ILE A 45 5.79 7.73 -8.65
CA ILE A 45 4.65 8.62 -8.91
C ILE A 45 4.89 9.42 -10.19
N ASP A 46 6.07 10.01 -10.36
CA ASP A 46 6.39 10.79 -11.56
C ASP A 46 6.36 9.92 -12.83
N ASN A 47 6.82 8.68 -12.76
CA ASN A 47 6.77 7.73 -13.88
C ASN A 47 5.33 7.29 -14.26
N LEU A 48 4.45 7.15 -13.28
CA LEU A 48 3.05 6.71 -13.46
C LEU A 48 2.07 7.88 -13.61
N ARG A 49 2.57 9.11 -13.59
CA ARG A 49 1.77 10.32 -13.64
C ARG A 49 1.06 10.42 -14.99
N ARG A 50 -0.24 10.71 -14.96
CA ARG A 50 -1.02 10.96 -16.17
C ARG A 50 -0.44 12.15 -16.94
N GLN A 51 -0.22 11.98 -18.24
CA GLN A 51 0.20 13.03 -19.16
C GLN A 51 -0.94 13.99 -19.48
#